data_AF-A0A8T6QKM4-F1
#
_entry.id   AF-A0A8T6QKM4-F1
#
_cell.length_a   1.000
_cell.length_b   1.000
_cell.length_c   1.000
_cell.angle_alpha   90.00
_cell.angle_beta   90.00
_cell.angle_gamma   90.00
#
_symmetry.space_group_name_H-M   'P 1'
#
loop_
_entity.id
_entity.type
_entity.pdbx_description
1 polymer ?
#
loop_
_entity_poly.entity_id
_entity_poly.type
_entity_poly.pdbx_seq_one_letter_code
_entity_poly.pdbx_strand_id
1 'polypeptide(L)'
;MTAQQLRSVPSDTNEPILLVPSGKIRCYVHPDTLRKDTPEEHVRQRVARSLVEEYGYERENLHCEFPIKMGSGKRKRVDIAIFHEGTEHKQENIFIIVEAKQEDVRPTDRKDGVDQLKSYMSACVNAKWGLWVASEMQAFEKTVDNRGNYDFPEATDIPLKGESEPKRLEFSELVPATEGLRGTFKRCHNYLHVNGNLTKEKAFFELLKLIFCKVHDEQETSGVMEFSITQEERRSELGQRKLRTRIKKIFNAVKKQYSHIFPSKNEDIDLDNRSLAYIVSEFQKFNFQETASDIKGEAYEEIVSVTSRRDHGAFFTPRNVCDMAVGIVLATYSPEQRTKLKVLDPACGTGGFLRATLIQLRDLEEDRIKRKYGNKNTEKVKLEVASSLERICNNNLYGIDKLDELVRAAQMNLAMHGDGSCNVYHANSLLPPGEWIANKSEGIEKVKLESFDVVFANPPFGSNLMIDDPYILDQFEMTTAEAKAARSSLAPERLFVERCLDFVKPGGRIAIVLPDSILSTAFSSLVRYT
;
A
#
# COMPACT_ATOMS: atom_id res chain seq x y z
N MET A 1 17.80 -14.94 -21.19
CA MET A 1 17.52 -15.90 -22.29
C MET A 1 16.26 -16.63 -21.87
N THR A 2 15.11 -16.49 -22.52
CA THR A 2 14.83 -16.76 -23.94
C THR A 2 13.86 -15.74 -24.54
N ALA A 3 14.11 -15.40 -25.80
CA ALA A 3 13.22 -14.65 -26.68
C ALA A 3 12.11 -15.57 -27.19
N GLN A 4 10.85 -15.11 -27.12
CA GLN A 4 9.75 -15.34 -28.06
C GLN A 4 8.42 -15.23 -27.32
N GLN A 5 7.77 -14.07 -27.41
CA GLN A 5 6.32 -13.91 -27.57
C GLN A 5 6.02 -12.43 -27.80
N LEU A 6 6.44 -11.93 -28.96
CA LEU A 6 5.85 -10.73 -29.55
C LEU A 6 4.50 -11.13 -30.14
N ARG A 7 3.42 -10.70 -29.49
CA ARG A 7 2.08 -10.76 -30.08
C ARG A 7 2.06 -9.81 -31.29
N SER A 8 1.80 -10.36 -32.47
CA SER A 8 1.53 -9.61 -33.70
C SER A 8 0.24 -8.81 -33.54
N VAL A 9 0.38 -7.48 -33.44
CA VAL A 9 -0.71 -6.53 -33.64
C VAL A 9 -0.90 -6.38 -35.17
N PRO A 10 -2.13 -6.36 -35.71
CA PRO A 10 -2.34 -6.09 -37.13
C PRO A 10 -1.90 -4.65 -37.43
N SER A 11 -0.87 -4.49 -38.26
CA SER A 11 -0.36 -3.20 -38.70
C SER A 11 -1.17 -2.70 -39.89
N ASP A 12 -2.26 -1.98 -39.61
CA ASP A 12 -2.95 -1.13 -40.59
C ASP A 12 -2.79 0.35 -40.22
N THR A 13 -1.56 0.77 -39.92
CA THR A 13 -1.19 2.19 -39.94
C THR A 13 0.11 2.34 -40.72
N ASN A 14 0.02 3.07 -41.83
CA ASN A 14 1.14 3.43 -42.69
C ASN A 14 1.99 4.55 -42.02
N GLU A 15 2.29 4.42 -40.74
CA GLU A 15 3.12 5.37 -40.00
C GLU A 15 4.61 5.05 -40.22
N PRO A 16 5.43 6.01 -40.67
CA PRO A 16 6.85 5.78 -40.89
C PRO A 16 7.53 5.39 -39.56
N ILE A 17 8.28 4.28 -39.58
CA ILE A 17 9.13 3.85 -38.46
C ILE A 17 10.23 4.91 -38.29
N LEU A 18 10.04 5.81 -37.32
CA LEU A 18 11.01 6.85 -37.00
C LEU A 18 12.17 6.21 -36.20
N LEU A 19 13.35 6.11 -36.82
CA LEU A 19 14.57 5.64 -36.15
C LEU A 19 14.99 6.65 -35.08
N VAL A 20 14.89 6.26 -33.81
CA VAL A 20 15.36 7.07 -32.67
C VAL A 20 16.85 6.80 -32.44
N PRO A 21 17.74 7.81 -32.60
CA PRO A 21 19.17 7.65 -32.35
C PRO A 21 19.49 7.37 -30.88
N SER A 22 20.62 6.71 -30.61
CA SER A 22 21.12 6.50 -29.23
C SER A 22 21.27 7.82 -28.48
N GLY A 23 20.82 7.86 -27.21
CA GLY A 23 20.84 9.07 -26.37
C GLY A 23 19.76 10.10 -26.72
N LYS A 24 18.75 9.70 -27.50
CA LYS A 24 17.55 10.48 -27.78
C LYS A 24 16.30 9.70 -27.41
N ILE A 25 15.25 10.43 -27.09
CA ILE A 25 13.91 9.87 -26.94
C ILE A 25 12.91 10.68 -27.78
N ARG A 26 11.85 10.02 -28.25
CA ARG A 26 10.77 10.66 -28.99
C ARG A 26 9.87 11.40 -28.01
N CYS A 27 9.55 12.67 -28.30
CA CYS A 27 8.63 13.43 -27.49
C CYS A 27 7.18 12.93 -27.68
N TYR A 28 6.47 12.71 -26.59
CA TYR A 28 5.09 12.23 -26.58
C TYR A 28 4.11 13.27 -27.14
N VAL A 29 4.27 14.54 -26.75
CA VAL A 29 3.42 15.67 -27.20
C VAL A 29 3.73 16.05 -28.65
N HIS A 30 5.00 16.06 -29.02
CA HIS A 30 5.49 16.45 -30.35
C HIS A 30 6.15 15.25 -31.04
N PRO A 31 5.39 14.36 -31.72
CA PRO A 31 5.90 13.08 -32.21
C PRO A 31 7.07 13.21 -33.19
N ASP A 32 7.19 14.34 -33.88
CA ASP A 32 8.28 14.59 -34.84
C ASP A 32 9.55 15.17 -34.18
N THR A 33 9.52 15.41 -32.86
CA THR A 33 10.62 16.01 -32.11
C THR A 33 11.39 14.95 -31.29
N LEU A 34 12.72 14.92 -31.48
CA LEU A 34 13.63 14.09 -30.69
C LEU A 34 14.33 14.90 -29.59
N ARG A 35 14.18 14.45 -28.34
CA ARG A 35 14.71 15.09 -27.14
C ARG A 35 15.92 14.34 -26.60
N LYS A 36 16.78 15.02 -25.82
CA LYS A 36 17.94 14.37 -25.20
C LYS A 36 17.45 13.39 -24.14
N ASP A 37 18.03 12.21 -24.13
CA ASP A 37 17.75 11.20 -23.12
C ASP A 37 18.40 11.58 -21.78
N THR A 38 17.60 12.10 -20.84
CA THR A 38 18.04 12.51 -19.51
C THR A 38 17.02 12.08 -18.45
N PRO A 39 17.43 11.91 -17.17
CA PRO A 39 16.48 11.58 -16.10
C PRO A 39 15.32 12.57 -15.98
N GLU A 40 15.60 13.86 -16.16
CA GLU A 40 14.58 14.92 -16.13
C GLU A 40 13.60 14.79 -17.30
N GLU A 41 14.11 14.48 -18.49
CA GLU A 41 13.27 14.30 -19.66
C GLU A 41 12.37 13.06 -19.52
N HIS A 42 12.82 12.00 -18.86
CA HIS A 42 11.94 10.87 -18.51
C HIS A 42 10.76 11.29 -17.61
N VAL A 43 11.01 12.15 -16.61
CA VAL A 43 9.93 12.70 -15.77
C VAL A 43 8.99 13.55 -16.62
N ARG A 44 9.53 14.46 -17.46
CA ARG A 44 8.73 15.31 -18.36
C ARG A 44 7.84 14.48 -19.29
N GLN A 45 8.36 13.41 -19.91
CA GLN A 45 7.57 12.54 -20.79
C GLN A 45 6.51 11.75 -20.03
N ARG A 46 6.80 11.29 -18.81
CA ARG A 46 5.84 10.60 -17.93
C ARG A 46 4.67 11.52 -17.59
N VAL A 47 4.96 12.77 -17.22
CA VAL A 47 3.92 13.77 -16.89
C VAL A 47 3.13 14.16 -18.14
N ALA A 48 3.79 14.40 -19.27
CA ALA A 48 3.11 14.67 -20.53
C ALA A 48 2.12 13.56 -20.93
N ARG A 49 2.47 12.31 -20.65
CA ARG A 49 1.60 11.16 -20.90
C ARG A 49 0.38 11.16 -19.96
N SER A 50 0.61 11.32 -18.66
CA SER A 50 -0.47 11.44 -17.66
C SER A 50 -1.43 12.59 -17.99
N LEU A 51 -0.93 13.76 -18.41
CA LEU A 51 -1.78 14.89 -18.81
C LEU A 51 -2.76 14.55 -19.95
N VAL A 52 -2.34 13.67 -20.87
CA VAL A 52 -3.19 13.27 -22.01
C VAL A 52 -4.08 12.09 -21.66
N GLU A 53 -3.50 11.04 -21.07
CA GLU A 53 -4.18 9.77 -20.82
C GLU A 53 -5.08 9.81 -19.57
N GLU A 54 -4.70 10.58 -18.55
CA GLU A 54 -5.39 10.66 -17.26
C GLU A 54 -6.17 11.97 -17.10
N TYR A 55 -5.56 13.12 -17.43
CA TYR A 55 -6.23 14.43 -17.31
C TYR A 55 -7.08 14.81 -18.54
N GLY A 56 -7.00 14.01 -19.61
CA GLY A 56 -7.82 14.12 -20.81
C GLY A 56 -7.45 15.27 -21.74
N TYR A 57 -6.30 15.94 -21.55
CA TYR A 57 -5.89 17.03 -22.45
C TYR A 57 -5.45 16.50 -23.83
N GLU A 58 -5.87 17.16 -24.90
CA GLU A 58 -5.37 16.85 -26.24
C GLU A 58 -3.90 17.25 -26.38
N ARG A 59 -3.10 16.44 -27.10
CA ARG A 59 -1.69 16.76 -27.37
C ARG A 59 -1.50 18.13 -28.02
N GLU A 60 -2.46 18.53 -28.85
CA GLU A 60 -2.46 19.82 -29.56
C GLU A 60 -2.54 21.01 -28.59
N ASN A 61 -3.12 20.83 -27.40
CA ASN A 61 -3.23 21.87 -26.38
C ASN A 61 -2.02 21.90 -25.43
N LEU A 62 -1.06 20.98 -25.60
CA LEU A 62 0.18 20.92 -24.83
C LEU A 62 1.34 21.45 -25.66
N HIS A 63 2.26 22.16 -25.01
CA HIS A 63 3.51 22.56 -25.64
C HIS A 63 4.70 22.36 -24.70
N CYS A 64 5.53 21.37 -25.01
CA CYS A 64 6.79 21.16 -24.28
C CYS A 64 7.83 22.25 -24.62
N GLU A 65 8.67 22.67 -23.66
CA GLU A 65 9.72 23.69 -23.83
C GLU A 65 9.18 25.05 -24.33
N PHE A 66 8.00 25.45 -23.89
CA PHE A 66 7.32 26.64 -24.38
C PHE A 66 8.06 27.92 -23.91
N PRO A 67 8.43 28.84 -24.83
CA PRO A 67 9.22 30.01 -24.47
C PRO A 67 8.36 31.12 -23.83
N ILE A 68 8.73 31.54 -22.63
CA ILE A 68 8.13 32.66 -21.90
C ILE A 68 9.12 33.80 -21.68
N LYS A 69 8.64 35.04 -21.69
CA LYS A 69 9.39 36.26 -21.38
C LYS A 69 9.20 36.64 -19.92
N MET A 70 10.32 36.73 -19.20
CA MET A 70 10.38 37.13 -17.80
C MET A 70 11.00 38.54 -17.70
N GLY A 71 10.17 39.57 -17.51
CA GLY A 71 10.63 40.96 -17.48
C GLY A 71 11.35 41.40 -18.77
N SER A 72 12.47 42.12 -18.64
CA SER A 72 13.32 42.56 -19.76
C SER A 72 14.40 41.54 -20.17
N GLY A 73 14.47 40.39 -19.49
CA GLY A 73 15.52 39.39 -19.68
C GLY A 73 15.34 38.49 -20.91
N LYS A 74 16.28 37.53 -21.07
CA LYS A 74 16.19 36.47 -22.08
C LYS A 74 14.93 35.62 -21.84
N ARG A 75 14.34 35.12 -22.94
CA ARG A 75 13.23 34.16 -22.85
C ARG A 75 13.69 32.90 -22.11
N LYS A 76 12.92 32.49 -21.11
CA LYS A 76 13.03 31.19 -20.46
C LYS A 76 12.08 30.21 -21.12
N ARG A 77 12.19 28.92 -20.80
CA ARG A 77 11.28 27.88 -21.29
C ARG A 77 10.66 27.19 -20.08
N VAL A 78 9.35 26.97 -20.16
CA VAL A 78 8.64 26.10 -19.22
C VAL A 78 8.60 24.69 -19.78
N ASP A 79 8.63 23.69 -18.91
CA ASP A 79 8.73 22.29 -19.35
C ASP A 79 7.52 21.86 -20.16
N ILE A 80 6.31 22.16 -19.66
CA ILE A 80 5.05 21.97 -20.39
C ILE A 80 4.12 23.16 -20.10
N ALA A 81 3.63 23.81 -21.16
CA ALA A 81 2.52 24.74 -21.09
C ALA A 81 1.24 24.07 -21.60
N ILE A 82 0.13 24.27 -20.89
CA ILE A 82 -1.20 23.78 -21.30
C ILE A 82 -2.09 24.97 -21.60
N PHE A 83 -2.81 24.88 -22.72
CA PHE A 83 -3.69 25.93 -23.25
C PHE A 83 -5.14 25.45 -23.26
N HIS A 84 -6.08 26.40 -23.30
CA HIS A 84 -7.48 26.06 -23.58
C HIS A 84 -7.65 25.68 -25.06
N GLU A 85 -8.63 24.83 -25.33
CA GLU A 85 -8.95 24.36 -26.68
C GLU A 85 -9.23 25.54 -27.63
N GLY A 86 -8.63 25.49 -28.82
CA GLY A 86 -8.79 26.52 -29.86
C GLY A 86 -8.06 27.83 -29.57
N THR A 87 -7.28 27.94 -28.49
CA THR A 87 -6.48 29.14 -28.21
C THR A 87 -5.10 29.07 -28.85
N GLU A 88 -4.61 30.20 -29.36
CA GLU A 88 -3.24 30.27 -29.87
C GLU A 88 -2.23 30.10 -28.74
N HIS A 89 -1.16 29.36 -29.01
CA HIS A 89 -0.06 29.12 -28.08
C HIS A 89 0.79 30.39 -27.87
N LYS A 90 0.28 31.29 -27.01
CA LYS A 90 0.90 32.55 -26.60
C LYS A 90 1.04 32.60 -25.09
N GLN A 91 2.04 33.33 -24.58
CA GLN A 91 2.29 33.42 -23.14
C GLN A 91 1.07 33.91 -22.35
N GLU A 92 0.30 34.86 -22.88
CA GLU A 92 -0.93 35.32 -22.24
C GLU A 92 -2.03 34.26 -22.17
N ASN A 93 -1.99 33.20 -22.99
CA ASN A 93 -3.03 32.17 -23.06
C ASN A 93 -2.68 30.90 -22.27
N ILE A 94 -1.50 30.84 -21.63
CA ILE A 94 -1.12 29.69 -20.82
C ILE A 94 -2.09 29.58 -19.65
N PHE A 95 -2.76 28.43 -19.53
CA PHE A 95 -3.70 28.13 -18.44
C PHE A 95 -3.00 27.39 -17.29
N ILE A 96 -2.17 26.39 -17.63
CA ILE A 96 -1.42 25.57 -16.66
C ILE A 96 0.06 25.56 -17.04
N ILE A 97 0.92 25.66 -16.03
CA ILE A 97 2.37 25.50 -16.17
C ILE A 97 2.80 24.26 -15.43
N VAL A 98 3.56 23.39 -16.08
CA VAL A 98 4.19 22.23 -15.44
C VAL A 98 5.70 22.40 -15.47
N GLU A 99 6.34 22.13 -14.33
CA GLU A 99 7.79 22.03 -14.19
C GLU A 99 8.15 20.60 -13.73
N ALA A 100 8.97 19.91 -14.51
CA ALA A 100 9.40 18.54 -14.28
C ALA A 100 10.91 18.52 -13.98
N LYS A 101 11.27 17.97 -12.83
CA LYS A 101 12.64 17.88 -12.33
C LYS A 101 13.09 16.43 -12.19
N GLN A 102 14.40 16.24 -12.08
CA GLN A 102 14.96 14.93 -11.71
C GLN A 102 14.46 14.52 -10.33
N GLU A 103 14.31 13.22 -10.10
CA GLU A 103 13.66 12.69 -8.90
C GLU A 103 14.39 13.04 -7.59
N ASP A 104 15.67 13.38 -7.63
CA ASP A 104 16.46 13.78 -6.46
C ASP A 104 16.32 15.26 -6.07
N VAL A 105 15.71 16.09 -6.94
CA VAL A 105 15.46 17.51 -6.67
C VAL A 105 14.34 17.65 -5.64
N ARG A 106 14.59 18.46 -4.60
CA ARG A 106 13.61 18.72 -3.54
C ARG A 106 12.74 19.94 -3.87
N PRO A 107 11.48 20.01 -3.39
CA PRO A 107 10.63 21.18 -3.59
C PRO A 107 11.24 22.49 -3.08
N THR A 108 12.07 22.42 -2.03
CA THR A 108 12.73 23.56 -1.39
C THR A 108 14.06 23.92 -2.05
N ASP A 109 14.44 23.29 -3.16
CA ASP A 109 15.66 23.64 -3.87
C ASP A 109 15.62 25.11 -4.32
N ARG A 110 16.71 25.84 -4.06
CA ARG A 110 16.78 27.28 -4.29
C ARG A 110 16.67 27.65 -5.77
N LYS A 111 17.10 26.76 -6.67
CA LYS A 111 17.17 27.02 -8.10
C LYS A 111 16.07 26.29 -8.87
N ASP A 112 15.85 25.03 -8.52
CA ASP A 112 15.02 24.10 -9.29
C ASP A 112 13.76 23.65 -8.51
N GLY A 113 13.50 24.26 -7.33
CA GLY A 113 12.31 23.99 -6.51
C GLY A 113 11.04 24.72 -6.95
N VAL A 114 10.00 24.66 -6.12
CA VAL A 114 8.64 25.16 -6.42
C VAL A 114 8.59 26.66 -6.69
N ASP A 115 9.55 27.43 -6.17
CA ASP A 115 9.60 28.89 -6.39
C ASP A 115 9.90 29.24 -7.85
N GLN A 116 10.58 28.36 -8.59
CA GLN A 116 10.74 28.51 -10.03
C GLN A 116 9.39 28.46 -10.74
N LEU A 117 8.56 27.46 -10.44
CA LEU A 117 7.20 27.32 -10.98
C LEU A 117 6.35 28.56 -10.63
N LYS A 118 6.33 28.99 -9.37
CA LYS A 118 5.59 30.17 -8.92
C LYS A 118 6.04 31.45 -9.65
N SER A 119 7.34 31.57 -9.95
CA SER A 119 7.86 32.68 -10.74
C SER A 119 7.30 32.69 -12.17
N TYR A 120 7.18 31.52 -12.80
CA TYR A 120 6.60 31.37 -14.14
C TYR A 120 5.10 31.66 -14.15
N MET A 121 4.37 31.16 -13.16
CA MET A 121 2.95 31.47 -12.98
C MET A 121 2.73 32.96 -12.75
N SER A 122 3.62 33.64 -12.02
CA SER A 122 3.54 35.09 -11.82
C SER A 122 3.68 35.87 -13.14
N ALA A 123 4.56 35.44 -14.04
CA ALA A 123 4.83 36.11 -15.31
C ALA A 123 3.81 35.80 -16.42
N CYS A 124 2.99 34.77 -16.24
CA CYS A 124 1.93 34.41 -17.18
C CYS A 124 0.59 34.88 -16.60
N VAL A 125 -0.05 35.86 -17.25
CA VAL A 125 -1.20 36.57 -16.68
C VAL A 125 -2.36 35.61 -16.38
N ASN A 126 -2.71 34.76 -17.34
CA ASN A 126 -3.83 33.82 -17.24
C ASN A 126 -3.43 32.42 -16.73
N ALA A 127 -2.17 32.21 -16.35
CA ALA A 127 -1.76 30.94 -15.75
C ALA A 127 -2.38 30.84 -14.36
N LYS A 128 -3.42 30.00 -14.25
CA LYS A 128 -4.19 29.83 -13.02
C LYS A 128 -3.65 28.68 -12.17
N TRP A 129 -3.13 27.64 -12.82
CA TRP A 129 -2.67 26.42 -12.15
C TRP A 129 -1.20 26.14 -12.45
N GLY A 130 -0.52 25.51 -11.50
CA GLY A 130 0.86 25.07 -11.65
C GLY A 130 1.05 23.67 -11.09
N LEU A 131 1.87 22.86 -11.76
CA LEU A 131 2.23 21.52 -11.30
C LEU A 131 3.75 21.40 -11.26
N TRP A 132 4.31 21.11 -10.09
CA TRP A 132 5.72 20.79 -9.92
C TRP A 132 5.86 19.29 -9.70
N VAL A 133 6.73 18.62 -10.46
CA VAL A 133 6.90 17.16 -10.43
C VAL A 133 8.38 16.77 -10.34
N ALA A 134 8.72 15.97 -9.33
CA ALA A 134 10.01 15.30 -9.17
C ALA A 134 9.76 13.88 -8.61
N SER A 135 10.37 13.50 -7.48
CA SER A 135 9.95 12.31 -6.71
C SER A 135 8.56 12.44 -6.10
N GLU A 136 8.06 13.67 -5.99
CA GLU A 136 6.72 14.00 -5.52
C GLU A 136 6.07 15.01 -6.46
N MET A 137 4.75 15.16 -6.33
CA MET A 137 3.93 16.03 -7.16
C MET A 137 3.24 17.06 -6.27
N GLN A 138 3.35 18.34 -6.62
CA GLN A 138 2.69 19.44 -5.91
C GLN A 138 1.97 20.35 -6.89
N ALA A 139 0.67 20.49 -6.70
CA ALA A 139 -0.17 21.40 -7.46
C ALA A 139 -0.32 22.73 -6.71
N PHE A 140 -0.44 23.83 -7.44
CA PHE A 140 -0.60 25.17 -6.89
C PHE A 140 -1.67 25.94 -7.67
N GLU A 141 -2.46 26.73 -6.97
CA GLU A 141 -3.37 27.70 -7.57
C GLU A 141 -2.80 29.10 -7.45
N LYS A 142 -2.80 29.87 -8.54
CA LYS A 142 -2.55 31.31 -8.49
C LYS A 142 -3.78 32.02 -7.97
N THR A 143 -3.68 32.62 -6.79
CA THR A 143 -4.71 33.48 -6.20
C THR A 143 -4.18 34.91 -6.09
N VAL A 144 -5.08 35.85 -5.83
CA VAL A 144 -4.74 37.25 -5.56
C VAL A 144 -5.22 37.57 -4.15
N ASP A 145 -4.32 38.06 -3.29
CA ASP A 145 -4.67 38.46 -1.94
C ASP A 145 -5.47 39.78 -1.93
N ASN A 146 -6.00 40.17 -0.77
CA ASN A 146 -6.76 41.41 -0.61
C ASN A 146 -5.94 42.69 -0.90
N ARG A 147 -4.61 42.57 -1.08
CA ARG A 147 -3.68 43.67 -1.37
C ARG A 147 -3.25 43.67 -2.84
N GLY A 148 -3.77 42.76 -3.66
CA GLY A 148 -3.43 42.65 -5.09
C GLY A 148 -2.14 41.88 -5.37
N ASN A 149 -1.52 41.24 -4.38
CA ASN A 149 -0.34 40.40 -4.59
C ASN A 149 -0.76 38.99 -5.00
N TYR A 150 0.05 38.35 -5.84
CA TYR A 150 -0.13 36.93 -6.12
C TYR A 150 0.26 36.08 -4.92
N ASP A 151 -0.61 35.12 -4.60
CA ASP A 151 -0.35 34.04 -3.67
C ASP A 151 -0.47 32.70 -4.41
N PHE A 152 0.22 31.68 -3.90
CA PHE A 152 0.31 30.34 -4.50
C PHE A 152 0.03 29.25 -3.47
N PRO A 153 -1.18 29.21 -2.90
CA PRO A 153 -1.58 28.11 -2.03
C PRO A 153 -1.52 26.76 -2.77
N GLU A 154 -1.03 25.74 -2.07
CA GLU A 154 -1.03 24.37 -2.55
C GLU A 154 -2.46 23.90 -2.84
N ALA A 155 -2.64 23.29 -4.00
CA ALA A 155 -3.90 22.75 -4.49
C ALA A 155 -3.95 21.22 -4.32
N THR A 156 -5.16 20.66 -4.30
CA THR A 156 -5.33 19.20 -4.29
C THR A 156 -4.80 18.55 -5.57
N ASP A 157 -5.04 19.19 -6.72
CA ASP A 157 -4.52 18.78 -8.03
C ASP A 157 -4.65 19.97 -9.01
N ILE A 158 -4.30 19.77 -10.28
CA ILE A 158 -4.70 20.63 -11.40
C ILE A 158 -6.07 20.18 -11.96
N PRO A 159 -6.83 21.06 -12.65
CA PRO A 159 -8.11 20.68 -13.23
C PRO A 159 -7.97 19.63 -14.35
N LEU A 160 -9.05 18.89 -14.61
CA LEU A 160 -9.19 18.04 -15.80
C LEU A 160 -9.52 18.90 -17.04
N LYS A 161 -9.40 18.33 -18.25
CA LYS A 161 -9.85 19.01 -19.47
C LYS A 161 -11.31 19.45 -19.34
N GLY A 162 -11.56 20.72 -19.66
CA GLY A 162 -12.90 21.33 -19.64
C GLY A 162 -13.31 21.94 -18.29
N GLU A 163 -12.57 21.66 -17.22
CA GLU A 163 -12.86 22.19 -15.88
C GLU A 163 -12.03 23.44 -15.57
N SER A 164 -12.62 24.39 -14.84
CA SER A 164 -11.91 25.59 -14.38
C SER A 164 -11.12 25.36 -13.08
N GLU A 165 -11.56 24.40 -12.28
CA GLU A 165 -11.00 24.05 -10.97
C GLU A 165 -10.98 22.53 -10.79
N PRO A 166 -10.13 21.98 -9.90
CA PRO A 166 -10.18 20.58 -9.52
C PRO A 166 -11.56 20.22 -8.95
N LYS A 167 -12.30 19.37 -9.66
CA LYS A 167 -13.57 18.82 -9.19
C LYS A 167 -13.33 17.60 -8.31
N ARG A 168 -14.39 17.20 -7.59
CA ARG A 168 -14.44 15.86 -7.01
C ARG A 168 -14.55 14.85 -8.14
N LEU A 169 -13.78 13.78 -8.03
CA LEU A 169 -13.74 12.73 -9.03
C LEU A 169 -14.95 11.81 -8.88
N GLU A 170 -15.48 11.36 -9.99
CA GLU A 170 -16.33 10.18 -10.06
C GLU A 170 -15.51 8.91 -10.01
N PHE A 171 -16.12 7.78 -9.66
CA PHE A 171 -15.43 6.47 -9.65
C PHE A 171 -14.74 6.16 -10.99
N SER A 172 -15.39 6.50 -12.10
CA SER A 172 -14.88 6.30 -13.46
C SER A 172 -13.64 7.14 -13.80
N GLU A 173 -13.36 8.19 -13.01
CA GLU A 173 -12.24 9.10 -13.19
C GLU A 173 -11.04 8.74 -12.28
N LEU A 174 -11.17 7.69 -11.45
CA LEU A 174 -10.09 7.23 -10.58
C LEU A 174 -9.05 6.43 -11.37
N VAL A 175 -7.77 6.63 -11.05
CA VAL A 175 -6.67 5.96 -11.75
C VAL A 175 -6.07 4.87 -10.87
N PRO A 176 -5.91 3.62 -11.36
CA PRO A 176 -5.19 2.58 -10.63
C PRO A 176 -3.78 3.06 -10.27
N ALA A 177 -3.39 2.88 -9.01
CA ALA A 177 -2.10 3.34 -8.56
C ALA A 177 -0.97 2.49 -9.15
N THR A 178 0.16 3.13 -9.44
CA THR A 178 1.40 2.50 -9.90
C THR A 178 2.41 2.41 -8.75
N GLU A 179 3.69 2.13 -9.05
CA GLU A 179 4.79 2.08 -8.04
C GLU A 179 4.89 3.35 -7.17
N GLY A 180 4.37 4.49 -7.65
CA GLY A 180 4.31 5.74 -6.89
C GLY A 180 3.46 5.69 -5.61
N LEU A 181 2.56 4.70 -5.47
CA LEU A 181 1.70 4.57 -4.28
C LEU A 181 2.50 4.44 -2.98
N ARG A 182 3.61 3.70 -3.04
CA ARG A 182 4.52 3.53 -1.91
C ARG A 182 5.07 4.87 -1.40
N GLY A 183 5.44 5.76 -2.32
CA GLY A 183 5.89 7.10 -2.00
C GLY A 183 4.80 7.92 -1.32
N THR A 184 3.57 7.87 -1.84
CA THR A 184 2.42 8.55 -1.24
C THR A 184 2.13 8.06 0.17
N PHE A 185 2.10 6.74 0.40
CA PHE A 185 1.87 6.16 1.72
C PHE A 185 2.92 6.61 2.74
N LYS A 186 4.18 6.62 2.33
CA LYS A 186 5.30 7.12 3.16
C LYS A 186 5.17 8.61 3.48
N ARG A 187 4.82 9.44 2.50
CA ARG A 187 4.59 10.88 2.71
C ARG A 187 3.44 11.12 3.68
N CYS A 188 2.31 10.46 3.47
CA CYS A 188 1.14 10.52 4.34
C CYS A 188 1.49 10.13 5.79
N HIS A 189 2.18 9.00 5.98
CA HIS A 189 2.60 8.54 7.30
C HIS A 189 3.53 9.54 8.00
N ASN A 190 4.56 10.04 7.29
CA ASN A 190 5.47 11.05 7.83
C ASN A 190 4.75 12.36 8.16
N TYR A 191 3.79 12.79 7.33
CA TYR A 191 2.98 13.98 7.58
C TYR A 191 2.19 13.84 8.88
N LEU A 192 1.53 12.70 9.09
CA LEU A 192 0.79 12.43 10.33
C LEU A 192 1.70 12.41 11.56
N HIS A 193 2.91 11.85 11.43
CA HIS A 193 3.88 11.82 12.51
C HIS A 193 4.39 13.23 12.88
N VAL A 194 4.74 14.05 11.87
CA VAL A 194 5.38 15.36 12.09
C VAL A 194 4.37 16.47 12.34
N ASN A 195 3.32 16.58 11.53
CA ASN A 195 2.34 17.66 11.61
C ASN A 195 1.14 17.29 12.47
N GLY A 196 0.76 16.01 12.47
CA GLY A 196 -0.32 15.50 13.32
C GLY A 196 0.10 15.21 14.76
N ASN A 197 1.40 15.32 15.08
CA ASN A 197 1.98 14.99 16.39
C ASN A 197 1.62 13.56 16.89
N LEU A 198 1.42 12.63 15.97
CA LEU A 198 1.12 11.23 16.30
C LEU A 198 2.41 10.43 16.47
N THR A 199 2.37 9.38 17.30
CA THR A 199 3.42 8.36 17.26
C THR A 199 3.39 7.65 15.90
N LYS A 200 4.51 7.07 15.46
CA LYS A 200 4.57 6.35 14.18
C LYS A 200 3.53 5.23 14.10
N GLU A 201 3.28 4.58 15.22
CA GLU A 201 2.27 3.53 15.35
C GLU A 201 0.85 4.07 15.20
N LYS A 202 0.49 5.14 15.92
CA LYS A 202 -0.83 5.77 15.76
C LYS A 202 -1.04 6.27 14.34
N ALA A 203 -0.03 6.92 13.75
CA ALA A 203 -0.07 7.37 12.35
C ALA A 203 -0.31 6.20 11.38
N PHE A 204 0.27 5.03 11.63
CA PHE A 204 0.05 3.83 10.83
C PHE A 204 -1.40 3.36 10.90
N PHE A 205 -1.97 3.20 12.10
CA PHE A 205 -3.36 2.75 12.25
C PHE A 205 -4.38 3.75 11.70
N GLU A 206 -4.17 5.06 11.91
CA GLU A 206 -5.07 6.08 11.34
C GLU A 206 -5.01 6.08 9.80
N LEU A 207 -3.84 5.86 9.21
CA LEU A 207 -3.70 5.73 7.76
C LEU A 207 -4.42 4.49 7.23
N LEU A 208 -4.33 3.35 7.94
CA LEU A 208 -5.04 2.13 7.58
C LEU A 208 -6.56 2.29 7.64
N LYS A 209 -7.10 2.98 8.66
CA LYS A 209 -8.53 3.30 8.73
C LYS A 209 -8.99 4.07 7.49
N LEU A 210 -8.19 5.04 7.04
CA LEU A 210 -8.49 5.83 5.84
C LEU A 210 -8.40 5.01 4.54
N ILE A 211 -7.47 4.05 4.45
CA ILE A 211 -7.39 3.12 3.31
C ILE A 211 -8.69 2.31 3.22
N PHE A 212 -9.18 1.77 4.34
CA PHE A 212 -10.43 1.03 4.37
C PHE A 212 -11.63 1.93 4.03
N CYS A 213 -11.65 3.18 4.50
CA CYS A 213 -12.66 4.14 4.08
C CYS A 213 -12.64 4.39 2.57
N LYS A 214 -11.46 4.54 1.96
CA LYS A 214 -11.32 4.73 0.51
C LYS A 214 -11.83 3.52 -0.27
N VAL A 215 -11.41 2.31 0.10
CA VAL A 215 -11.85 1.07 -0.54
C VAL A 215 -13.36 0.89 -0.39
N HIS A 216 -13.93 1.18 0.77
CA HIS A 216 -15.37 1.07 1.00
C HIS A 216 -16.16 2.09 0.18
N ASP A 217 -15.71 3.35 0.12
CA ASP A 217 -16.34 4.37 -0.73
C ASP A 217 -16.31 3.96 -2.21
N GLU A 218 -15.19 3.41 -2.69
CA GLU A 218 -15.08 2.84 -4.04
C GLU A 218 -16.04 1.65 -4.30
N GLN A 219 -16.41 0.89 -3.26
CA GLN A 219 -17.33 -0.26 -3.40
C GLN A 219 -18.79 0.19 -3.52
N GLU A 220 -19.14 1.23 -2.76
CA GLU A 220 -20.55 1.62 -2.56
C GLU A 220 -20.98 2.79 -3.44
N THR A 221 -20.04 3.62 -3.90
CA THR A 221 -20.33 4.87 -4.62
C THR A 221 -20.23 4.68 -6.13
N SER A 222 -21.36 4.76 -6.84
CA SER A 222 -21.42 4.68 -8.31
C SER A 222 -21.31 6.03 -9.03
N GLY A 223 -20.96 7.11 -8.33
CA GLY A 223 -20.90 8.47 -8.85
C GLY A 223 -19.75 9.28 -8.24
N VAL A 224 -20.02 10.52 -7.84
CA VAL A 224 -19.02 11.39 -7.20
C VAL A 224 -18.57 10.79 -5.87
N MET A 225 -17.27 10.58 -5.73
CA MET A 225 -16.68 9.96 -4.55
C MET A 225 -16.87 10.82 -3.29
N GLU A 226 -17.29 10.20 -2.18
CA GLU A 226 -17.45 10.88 -0.90
C GLU A 226 -16.11 11.04 -0.17
N PHE A 227 -15.18 10.09 -0.38
CA PHE A 227 -13.77 10.17 0.00
C PHE A 227 -13.05 11.11 -0.97
N SER A 228 -13.34 12.41 -0.83
CA SER A 228 -12.76 13.46 -1.65
C SER A 228 -12.83 14.79 -0.95
N ILE A 229 -11.91 15.69 -1.29
CA ILE A 229 -11.90 17.06 -0.78
C ILE A 229 -11.66 18.04 -1.93
N THR A 230 -12.48 19.10 -1.98
CA THR A 230 -12.25 20.21 -2.92
C THR A 230 -11.26 21.22 -2.35
N GLN A 231 -10.72 22.07 -3.22
CA GLN A 231 -9.82 23.14 -2.79
C GLN A 231 -10.50 24.16 -1.86
N GLU A 232 -11.76 24.48 -2.12
CA GLU A 232 -12.57 25.34 -1.25
C GLU A 232 -12.76 24.72 0.15
N GLU A 233 -13.02 23.40 0.19
CA GLU A 233 -13.16 22.69 1.45
C GLU A 233 -11.85 22.63 2.22
N ARG A 234 -10.73 22.42 1.53
CA ARG A 234 -9.39 22.38 2.14
C ARG A 234 -9.01 23.70 2.79
N ARG A 235 -9.42 24.84 2.21
CA ARG A 235 -9.07 26.18 2.70
C ARG A 235 -9.90 26.65 3.88
N SER A 236 -11.09 26.10 4.07
CA SER A 236 -12.03 26.58 5.09
C SER A 236 -12.18 25.60 6.24
N GLU A 237 -12.22 26.11 7.47
CA GLU A 237 -12.47 25.26 8.64
C GLU A 237 -13.84 24.55 8.54
N LEU A 238 -14.85 25.25 8.02
CA LEU A 238 -16.17 24.68 7.78
C LEU A 238 -16.10 23.53 6.75
N GLY A 239 -15.35 23.69 5.67
CA GLY A 239 -15.14 22.67 4.65
C GLY A 239 -14.45 21.42 5.20
N GLN A 240 -13.39 21.60 5.98
CA GLN A 240 -12.71 20.47 6.62
C GLN A 240 -13.61 19.73 7.63
N ARG A 241 -14.50 20.45 8.35
CA ARG A 241 -15.52 19.82 9.21
C ARG A 241 -16.56 19.03 8.40
N LYS A 242 -16.95 19.51 7.22
CA LYS A 242 -17.83 18.77 6.29
C LYS A 242 -17.13 17.49 5.81
N LEU A 243 -15.86 17.56 5.44
CA LEU A 243 -15.06 16.36 5.12
C LEU A 243 -15.07 15.37 6.29
N ARG A 244 -14.76 15.81 7.51
CA ARG A 244 -14.77 14.94 8.70
C ARG A 244 -16.10 14.21 8.88
N THR A 245 -17.20 14.90 8.63
CA THR A 245 -18.55 14.31 8.72
C THR A 245 -18.75 13.21 7.68
N ARG A 246 -18.32 13.44 6.43
CA ARG A 246 -18.38 12.44 5.35
C ARG A 246 -17.53 11.21 5.66
N ILE A 247 -16.25 11.42 6.00
CA ILE A 247 -15.35 10.31 6.31
C ILE A 247 -15.83 9.52 7.54
N LYS A 248 -16.39 10.18 8.56
CA LYS A 248 -16.98 9.49 9.72
C LYS A 248 -18.17 8.61 9.34
N LYS A 249 -19.01 9.04 8.40
CA LYS A 249 -20.11 8.21 7.87
C LYS A 249 -19.57 6.95 7.20
N ILE A 250 -18.56 7.09 6.35
CA ILE A 250 -17.89 5.98 5.66
C ILE A 250 -17.25 5.04 6.69
N PHE A 251 -16.50 5.58 7.66
CA PHE A 251 -15.83 4.75 8.67
C PHE A 251 -16.82 3.98 9.53
N ASN A 252 -17.98 4.56 9.85
CA ASN A 252 -19.04 3.83 10.55
C ASN A 252 -19.61 2.65 9.75
N ALA A 253 -19.60 2.73 8.41
CA ALA A 253 -19.97 1.60 7.55
C ALA A 253 -18.85 0.55 7.48
N VAL A 254 -17.59 0.98 7.36
CA VAL A 254 -16.40 0.10 7.47
C VAL A 254 -16.42 -0.71 8.77
N LYS A 255 -16.69 -0.07 9.92
CA LYS A 255 -16.78 -0.77 11.21
C LYS A 255 -17.87 -1.85 11.24
N LYS A 256 -18.95 -1.67 10.47
CA LYS A 256 -20.01 -2.69 10.37
C LYS A 256 -19.58 -3.86 9.48
N GLN A 257 -18.89 -3.58 8.38
CA GLN A 257 -18.38 -4.59 7.45
C GLN A 257 -17.26 -5.42 8.07
N TYR A 258 -16.34 -4.78 8.80
CA TYR A 258 -15.17 -5.41 9.42
C TYR A 258 -15.26 -5.38 10.95
N SER A 259 -16.37 -5.87 11.50
CA SER A 259 -16.65 -5.83 12.94
C SER A 259 -15.66 -6.63 13.80
N HIS A 260 -15.02 -7.65 13.22
CA HIS A 260 -13.93 -8.41 13.84
C HIS A 260 -12.63 -7.63 13.96
N ILE A 261 -12.37 -6.68 13.05
CA ILE A 261 -11.20 -5.79 13.07
C ILE A 261 -11.46 -4.57 13.95
N PHE A 262 -12.68 -4.04 13.91
CA PHE A 262 -13.11 -2.84 14.64
C PHE A 262 -14.23 -3.15 15.65
N PRO A 263 -13.95 -3.90 16.72
CA PRO A 263 -14.98 -4.34 17.67
C PRO A 263 -15.55 -3.20 18.52
N SER A 264 -14.80 -2.11 18.70
CA SER A 264 -15.24 -0.96 19.50
C SER A 264 -16.14 -0.03 18.70
N LYS A 265 -17.41 0.09 19.13
CA LYS A 265 -18.37 1.03 18.52
C LYS A 265 -17.93 2.49 18.63
N ASN A 266 -17.17 2.83 19.68
CA ASN A 266 -16.69 4.18 19.96
C ASN A 266 -15.39 4.52 19.24
N GLU A 267 -14.79 3.57 18.52
CA GLU A 267 -13.61 3.83 17.71
C GLU A 267 -13.95 4.84 16.60
N ASP A 268 -13.10 5.85 16.45
CA ASP A 268 -13.23 6.90 15.45
C ASP A 268 -11.86 7.15 14.78
N ILE A 269 -11.84 8.02 13.79
CA ILE A 269 -10.61 8.53 13.19
C ILE A 269 -10.08 9.67 14.08
N ASP A 270 -8.91 9.44 14.66
CA ASP A 270 -8.23 10.34 15.60
C ASP A 270 -7.24 11.25 14.86
N LEU A 271 -7.77 11.98 13.88
CA LEU A 271 -7.04 12.98 13.11
C LEU A 271 -7.68 14.35 13.28
N ASP A 272 -6.84 15.38 13.37
CA ASP A 272 -7.31 16.76 13.23
C ASP A 272 -7.82 17.02 11.80
N ASN A 273 -8.62 18.05 11.65
CA ASN A 273 -9.29 18.39 10.39
C ASN A 273 -8.31 18.68 9.24
N ARG A 274 -7.14 19.26 9.54
CA ARG A 274 -6.13 19.59 8.52
C ARG A 274 -5.39 18.34 8.08
N SER A 275 -5.00 17.49 9.03
CA SER A 275 -4.37 16.20 8.72
C SER A 275 -5.32 15.31 7.91
N LEU A 276 -6.59 15.20 8.31
CA LEU A 276 -7.57 14.44 7.53
C LEU A 276 -7.72 14.97 6.10
N ALA A 277 -7.83 16.29 5.93
CA ALA A 277 -7.90 16.94 4.63
C ALA A 277 -6.68 16.64 3.74
N TYR A 278 -5.49 16.66 4.32
CA TYR A 278 -4.24 16.33 3.62
C TYR A 278 -4.24 14.88 3.12
N ILE A 279 -4.53 13.91 3.99
CA ILE A 279 -4.49 12.50 3.60
C ILE A 279 -5.56 12.18 2.55
N VAL A 280 -6.77 12.72 2.69
CA VAL A 280 -7.83 12.52 1.71
C VAL A 280 -7.41 13.07 0.34
N SER A 281 -6.78 14.26 0.28
CA SER A 281 -6.32 14.82 -0.99
C SER A 281 -5.25 13.98 -1.69
N GLU A 282 -4.36 13.33 -0.93
CA GLU A 282 -3.32 12.48 -1.51
C GLU A 282 -3.90 11.18 -2.08
N PHE A 283 -4.96 10.65 -1.46
CA PHE A 283 -5.55 9.36 -1.81
C PHE A 283 -6.69 9.44 -2.80
N GLN A 284 -7.40 10.57 -2.90
CA GLN A 284 -8.67 10.66 -3.64
C GLN A 284 -8.57 10.29 -5.13
N LYS A 285 -7.40 10.49 -5.77
CA LYS A 285 -7.19 10.22 -7.20
C LYS A 285 -6.99 8.74 -7.54
N PHE A 286 -6.61 7.93 -6.56
CA PHE A 286 -6.29 6.54 -6.80
C PHE A 286 -7.55 5.67 -6.75
N ASN A 287 -7.59 4.66 -7.62
CA ASN A 287 -8.53 3.55 -7.55
C ASN A 287 -7.87 2.37 -6.80
N PHE A 288 -8.13 2.22 -5.49
CA PHE A 288 -7.51 1.17 -4.68
C PHE A 288 -8.06 -0.22 -5.00
N GLN A 289 -9.29 -0.35 -5.48
CA GLN A 289 -9.84 -1.63 -5.94
C GLN A 289 -9.07 -2.19 -7.14
N GLU A 290 -8.91 -1.38 -8.19
CA GLU A 290 -8.23 -1.79 -9.42
C GLU A 290 -6.71 -1.77 -9.31
N THR A 291 -6.17 -1.08 -8.29
CA THR A 291 -4.74 -1.17 -7.97
C THR A 291 -4.34 -2.60 -7.68
N ALA A 292 -3.24 -3.04 -8.31
CA ALA A 292 -2.73 -4.39 -8.15
C ALA A 292 -2.37 -4.71 -6.68
N SER A 293 -2.63 -5.95 -6.27
CA SER A 293 -2.49 -6.39 -4.88
C SER A 293 -1.03 -6.32 -4.38
N ASP A 294 -0.06 -6.50 -5.26
CA ASP A 294 1.36 -6.32 -4.99
C ASP A 294 1.73 -4.87 -4.68
N ILE A 295 1.22 -3.90 -5.45
CA ILE A 295 1.42 -2.46 -5.22
C ILE A 295 0.86 -2.04 -3.86
N LYS A 296 -0.36 -2.48 -3.53
CA LYS A 296 -0.96 -2.26 -2.20
C LYS A 296 -0.13 -2.89 -1.08
N GLY A 297 0.32 -4.12 -1.29
CA GLY A 297 1.16 -4.84 -0.34
C GLY A 297 2.50 -4.15 -0.10
N GLU A 298 3.18 -3.67 -1.16
CA GLU A 298 4.44 -2.93 -1.03
C GLU A 298 4.28 -1.61 -0.30
N ALA A 299 3.17 -0.89 -0.57
CA ALA A 299 2.87 0.35 0.13
C ALA A 299 2.59 0.11 1.62
N TYR A 300 1.91 -0.98 1.97
CA TYR A 300 1.70 -1.40 3.37
C TYR A 300 3.00 -1.73 4.09
N GLU A 301 3.84 -2.57 3.47
CA GLU A 301 5.12 -3.01 4.05
C GLU A 301 6.10 -1.84 4.25
N GLU A 302 6.10 -0.84 3.37
CA GLU A 302 6.90 0.37 3.56
C GLU A 302 6.56 1.03 4.89
N ILE A 303 5.28 1.18 5.22
CA ILE A 303 4.87 1.84 6.46
C ILE A 303 5.17 0.96 7.68
N VAL A 304 4.87 -0.35 7.61
CA VAL A 304 5.17 -1.31 8.68
C VAL A 304 6.67 -1.28 9.02
N SER A 305 7.53 -1.27 8.00
CA SER A 305 8.98 -1.26 8.17
C SER A 305 9.52 0.02 8.84
N VAL A 306 8.79 1.14 8.76
CA VAL A 306 9.17 2.43 9.38
C VAL A 306 8.73 2.49 10.84
N THR A 307 7.63 1.81 11.18
CA THR A 307 7.07 1.75 12.54
C THR A 307 7.82 0.75 13.43
N SER A 308 8.24 -0.39 12.88
CA SER A 308 8.74 -1.56 13.62
C SER A 308 10.12 -1.43 14.30
N ARG A 309 11.00 -0.54 13.83
CA ARG A 309 12.46 -0.73 13.98
C ARG A 309 13.06 -0.64 15.39
N ARG A 310 12.32 -0.37 16.47
CA ARG A 310 12.98 -0.08 17.77
C ARG A 310 12.36 -0.61 19.07
N ASP A 311 11.05 -0.79 19.21
CA ASP A 311 10.49 -0.76 20.57
C ASP A 311 10.12 -2.12 21.22
N HIS A 312 10.05 -3.24 20.47
CA HIS A 312 9.48 -4.49 21.03
C HIS A 312 10.28 -5.80 20.79
N GLY A 313 11.48 -5.73 20.19
CA GLY A 313 12.24 -6.95 19.84
C GLY A 313 11.56 -7.84 18.78
N ALA A 314 10.46 -7.37 18.19
CA ALA A 314 9.75 -8.03 17.09
C ALA A 314 10.40 -7.64 15.77
N PHE A 315 11.10 -8.59 15.14
CA PHE A 315 11.58 -8.43 13.77
C PHE A 315 10.57 -9.05 12.82
N PHE A 316 9.94 -8.23 11.98
CA PHE A 316 9.07 -8.76 10.93
C PHE A 316 9.87 -9.56 9.92
N THR A 317 9.33 -10.73 9.56
CA THR A 317 9.93 -11.61 8.55
C THR A 317 9.90 -10.90 7.19
N PRO A 318 11.05 -10.72 6.51
CA PRO A 318 11.08 -10.12 5.18
C PRO A 318 10.21 -10.90 4.18
N ARG A 319 9.53 -10.19 3.28
CA ARG A 319 8.59 -10.78 2.32
C ARG A 319 9.19 -11.90 1.49
N ASN A 320 10.41 -11.73 1.00
CA ASN A 320 11.11 -12.76 0.23
C ASN A 320 11.35 -14.04 1.04
N VAL A 321 11.52 -13.95 2.37
CA VAL A 321 11.67 -15.11 3.25
C VAL A 321 10.33 -15.81 3.45
N CYS A 322 9.24 -15.05 3.68
CA CYS A 322 7.89 -15.59 3.76
C CYS A 322 7.49 -16.32 2.47
N ASP A 323 7.64 -15.66 1.31
CA ASP A 323 7.27 -16.19 0.01
C ASP A 323 8.08 -17.47 -0.32
N MET A 324 9.38 -17.47 -0.01
CA MET A 324 10.25 -18.65 -0.18
C MET A 324 9.81 -19.82 0.70
N ALA A 325 9.65 -19.60 2.01
CA ALA A 325 9.31 -20.67 2.95
C ALA A 325 7.95 -21.30 2.63
N VAL A 326 6.95 -20.46 2.35
CA VAL A 326 5.62 -20.93 1.92
C VAL A 326 5.73 -21.71 0.60
N GLY A 327 6.50 -21.20 -0.37
CA GLY A 327 6.70 -21.88 -1.65
C GLY A 327 7.32 -23.26 -1.51
N ILE A 328 8.36 -23.40 -0.67
CA ILE A 328 9.01 -24.68 -0.39
C ILE A 328 8.02 -25.66 0.25
N VAL A 329 7.30 -25.23 1.29
CA VAL A 329 6.38 -26.12 2.01
C VAL A 329 5.20 -26.55 1.13
N LEU A 330 4.56 -25.61 0.42
CA LEU A 330 3.44 -25.92 -0.46
C LEU A 330 3.86 -26.81 -1.63
N ALA A 331 5.11 -26.70 -2.11
CA ALA A 331 5.65 -27.59 -3.14
C ALA A 331 5.73 -29.07 -2.70
N THR A 332 5.77 -29.34 -1.39
CA THR A 332 5.73 -30.73 -0.86
C THR A 332 4.35 -31.36 -0.92
N TYR A 333 3.32 -30.63 -1.35
CA TYR A 333 1.96 -31.09 -1.54
C TYR A 333 1.56 -31.01 -3.02
N SER A 334 0.71 -31.96 -3.45
CA SER A 334 0.11 -31.90 -4.78
C SER A 334 -0.77 -30.64 -4.94
N PRO A 335 -0.90 -30.08 -6.14
CA PRO A 335 -1.74 -28.90 -6.38
C PRO A 335 -3.17 -29.05 -5.84
N GLU A 336 -3.76 -30.25 -5.93
CA GLU A 336 -5.11 -30.55 -5.47
C GLU A 336 -5.26 -30.59 -3.95
N GLN A 337 -4.16 -30.80 -3.22
CA GLN A 337 -4.12 -30.78 -1.76
C GLN A 337 -3.97 -29.36 -1.21
N ARG A 338 -3.24 -28.47 -1.90
CA ARG A 338 -2.84 -27.15 -1.38
C ARG A 338 -4.01 -26.30 -0.87
N THR A 339 -5.14 -26.31 -1.58
CA THR A 339 -6.34 -25.54 -1.20
C THR A 339 -7.11 -26.14 -0.02
N LYS A 340 -6.74 -27.34 0.44
CA LYS A 340 -7.37 -28.05 1.56
C LYS A 340 -6.50 -28.07 2.82
N LEU A 341 -5.27 -27.57 2.76
CA LEU A 341 -4.33 -27.59 3.87
C LEU A 341 -4.78 -26.61 4.95
N LYS A 342 -4.86 -27.07 6.20
CA LYS A 342 -5.06 -26.19 7.35
C LYS A 342 -3.70 -25.61 7.76
N VAL A 343 -3.55 -24.30 7.68
CA VAL A 343 -2.33 -23.53 7.92
C VAL A 343 -2.46 -22.68 9.17
N LEU A 344 -1.46 -22.70 10.04
CA LEU A 344 -1.36 -21.85 11.23
C LEU A 344 -0.06 -21.05 11.22
N ASP A 345 -0.12 -19.81 11.69
CA ASP A 345 1.02 -19.08 12.22
C ASP A 345 0.76 -18.66 13.69
N PRO A 346 1.42 -19.29 14.68
CA PRO A 346 1.16 -19.04 16.10
C PRO A 346 1.89 -17.79 16.65
N ALA A 347 2.65 -17.08 15.81
CA ALA A 347 3.31 -15.82 16.17
C ALA A 347 3.28 -14.88 14.94
N CYS A 348 2.07 -14.58 14.47
CA CYS A 348 1.89 -14.11 13.10
C CYS A 348 2.35 -12.68 12.84
N GLY A 349 2.55 -11.86 13.87
CA GLY A 349 2.89 -10.45 13.72
C GLY A 349 1.89 -9.74 12.81
N THR A 350 2.38 -9.03 11.79
CA THR A 350 1.55 -8.37 10.76
C THR A 350 1.03 -9.30 9.66
N GLY A 351 1.14 -10.61 9.84
CA GLY A 351 0.54 -11.63 8.98
C GLY A 351 1.38 -12.03 7.76
N GLY A 352 2.71 -11.88 7.80
CA GLY A 352 3.60 -12.11 6.64
C GLY A 352 3.46 -13.49 5.99
N PHE A 353 3.52 -14.58 6.79
CA PHE A 353 3.35 -15.94 6.28
C PHE A 353 1.92 -16.22 5.82
N LEU A 354 0.92 -15.68 6.53
CA LEU A 354 -0.49 -15.83 6.17
C LEU A 354 -0.79 -15.16 4.83
N ARG A 355 -0.25 -13.97 4.62
CA ARG A 355 -0.35 -13.21 3.37
C ARG A 355 0.37 -13.92 2.22
N ALA A 356 1.58 -14.43 2.45
CA ALA A 356 2.29 -15.22 1.45
C ALA A 356 1.50 -16.50 1.05
N THR A 357 0.90 -17.17 2.03
CA THR A 357 0.03 -18.34 1.80
C THR A 357 -1.19 -17.96 0.97
N LEU A 358 -1.90 -16.89 1.35
CA LEU A 358 -3.07 -16.39 0.63
C LEU A 358 -2.76 -16.11 -0.84
N ILE A 359 -1.63 -15.46 -1.14
CA ILE A 359 -1.27 -15.14 -2.53
C ILE A 359 -0.97 -16.38 -3.35
N GLN A 360 -0.22 -17.35 -2.81
CA GLN A 360 0.04 -18.58 -3.57
C GLN A 360 -1.24 -19.39 -3.81
N LEU A 361 -2.17 -19.39 -2.85
CA LEU A 361 -3.49 -20.00 -3.04
C LEU A 361 -4.33 -19.25 -4.08
N ARG A 362 -4.22 -17.92 -4.15
CA ARG A 362 -4.89 -17.09 -5.17
C ARG A 362 -4.40 -17.44 -6.56
N ASP A 363 -3.08 -17.50 -6.75
CA ASP A 363 -2.49 -17.80 -8.05
C ASP A 363 -2.91 -19.20 -8.54
N LEU A 364 -2.95 -20.18 -7.63
CA LEU A 364 -3.48 -21.53 -7.90
C LEU A 364 -4.95 -21.54 -8.30
N GLU A 365 -5.81 -20.82 -7.56
CA GLU A 365 -7.23 -20.75 -7.85
C GLU A 365 -7.52 -19.98 -9.14
N GLU A 366 -6.77 -18.91 -9.40
CA GLU A 366 -6.85 -18.14 -10.62
C GLU A 366 -6.50 -19.01 -11.85
N ASP A 367 -5.42 -19.78 -11.79
CA ASP A 367 -5.05 -20.73 -12.85
C ASP A 367 -6.09 -21.83 -13.04
N ARG A 368 -6.67 -22.35 -11.95
CA ARG A 368 -7.72 -23.38 -12.00
C ARG A 368 -9.00 -22.84 -12.64
N ILE A 369 -9.42 -21.65 -12.26
CA ILE A 369 -10.66 -21.01 -12.71
C ILE A 369 -10.53 -20.50 -14.15
N LYS A 370 -9.38 -19.92 -14.52
CA LYS A 370 -9.07 -19.54 -15.92
C LYS A 370 -9.12 -20.74 -16.86
N ARG A 371 -8.61 -21.90 -16.44
CA ARG A 371 -8.72 -23.15 -17.23
C ARG A 371 -10.17 -23.61 -17.43
N LYS A 372 -11.05 -23.34 -16.46
CA LYS A 372 -12.48 -23.72 -16.53
C LYS A 372 -13.30 -22.80 -17.44
N TYR A 373 -13.11 -21.48 -17.36
CA TYR A 373 -13.95 -20.49 -18.04
C TYR A 373 -13.32 -19.85 -19.29
N GLY A 374 -12.00 -20.04 -19.51
CA GLY A 374 -11.23 -19.40 -20.57
C GLY A 374 -10.97 -17.90 -20.34
N ASN A 375 -10.02 -17.33 -21.08
CA ASN A 375 -9.54 -15.95 -20.90
C ASN A 375 -10.55 -14.84 -21.28
N LYS A 376 -11.75 -15.18 -21.76
CA LYS A 376 -12.74 -14.19 -22.25
C LYS A 376 -13.66 -13.64 -21.16
N ASN A 377 -13.72 -14.26 -19.99
CA ASN A 377 -14.65 -13.92 -18.90
C ASN A 377 -13.92 -13.37 -17.65
N THR A 378 -13.10 -12.32 -17.82
CA THR A 378 -12.22 -11.78 -16.78
C THR A 378 -12.95 -11.43 -15.47
N GLU A 379 -14.10 -10.76 -15.55
CA GLU A 379 -14.85 -10.37 -14.34
C GLU A 379 -15.43 -11.56 -13.59
N LYS A 380 -15.97 -12.55 -14.32
CA LYS A 380 -16.46 -13.79 -13.70
C LYS A 380 -15.33 -14.58 -13.04
N VAL A 381 -14.14 -14.61 -13.67
CA VAL A 381 -12.95 -15.24 -13.09
C VAL A 381 -12.57 -14.53 -11.79
N LYS A 382 -12.50 -13.20 -11.77
CA LYS A 382 -12.17 -12.42 -10.57
C LYS A 382 -13.13 -12.71 -9.41
N LEU A 383 -14.44 -12.65 -9.66
CA LEU A 383 -15.47 -12.90 -8.65
C LEU A 383 -15.41 -14.34 -8.09
N GLU A 384 -15.23 -15.33 -8.96
CA GLU A 384 -15.14 -16.73 -8.53
C GLU A 384 -13.84 -17.00 -7.73
N VAL A 385 -12.72 -16.37 -8.14
CA VAL A 385 -11.45 -16.47 -7.39
C VAL A 385 -11.62 -15.87 -6.00
N ALA A 386 -12.21 -14.66 -5.90
CA ALA A 386 -12.45 -14.01 -4.62
C ALA A 386 -13.32 -14.87 -3.69
N SER A 387 -14.47 -15.36 -4.19
CA SER A 387 -15.37 -16.21 -3.41
C SER A 387 -14.73 -17.56 -3.00
N SER A 388 -13.93 -18.16 -3.89
CA SER A 388 -13.21 -19.41 -3.55
C SER A 388 -12.14 -19.17 -2.50
N LEU A 389 -11.41 -18.07 -2.59
CA LEU A 389 -10.39 -17.68 -1.62
C LEU A 389 -10.97 -17.38 -0.25
N GLU A 390 -12.02 -16.58 -0.17
CA GLU A 390 -12.74 -16.29 1.07
C GLU A 390 -13.12 -17.60 1.77
N ARG A 391 -13.72 -18.55 1.03
CA ARG A 391 -14.07 -19.87 1.56
C ARG A 391 -12.85 -20.67 2.01
N ILE A 392 -11.75 -20.67 1.25
CA ILE A 392 -10.54 -21.41 1.63
C ILE A 392 -9.96 -20.80 2.91
N CYS A 393 -9.74 -19.48 2.94
CA CYS A 393 -9.11 -18.83 4.07
C CYS A 393 -9.96 -18.89 5.34
N ASN A 394 -11.28 -18.70 5.25
CA ASN A 394 -12.19 -18.79 6.39
C ASN A 394 -12.23 -20.18 7.05
N ASN A 395 -11.85 -21.23 6.32
CA ASN A 395 -11.82 -22.60 6.86
C ASN A 395 -10.41 -23.09 7.19
N ASN A 396 -9.38 -22.55 6.55
CA ASN A 396 -8.07 -23.20 6.48
C ASN A 396 -6.89 -22.31 6.88
N LEU A 397 -7.03 -20.99 6.96
CA LEU A 397 -5.90 -20.09 7.26
C LEU A 397 -6.09 -19.46 8.64
N TYR A 398 -5.11 -19.60 9.54
CA TYR A 398 -5.22 -19.20 10.94
C TYR A 398 -3.96 -18.48 11.43
N GLY A 399 -4.14 -17.46 12.28
CA GLY A 399 -3.06 -16.71 12.90
C GLY A 399 -3.30 -16.44 14.38
N ILE A 400 -2.23 -16.40 15.18
CA ILE A 400 -2.28 -15.96 16.57
C ILE A 400 -1.13 -14.98 16.83
N ASP A 401 -1.42 -13.88 17.52
CA ASP A 401 -0.41 -13.02 18.11
C ASP A 401 -0.85 -12.52 19.49
N LYS A 402 0.12 -12.24 20.37
CA LYS A 402 -0.13 -11.79 21.75
C LYS A 402 -0.40 -10.28 21.85
N LEU A 403 -0.16 -9.51 20.77
CA LEU A 403 -0.38 -8.07 20.72
C LEU A 403 -1.61 -7.75 19.86
N ASP A 404 -2.64 -7.15 20.45
CA ASP A 404 -3.89 -6.76 19.74
C ASP A 404 -3.60 -5.90 18.50
N GLU A 405 -2.62 -5.00 18.60
CA GLU A 405 -2.20 -4.11 17.52
C GLU A 405 -1.66 -4.91 16.32
N LEU A 406 -0.85 -5.95 16.56
CA LEU A 406 -0.31 -6.80 15.49
C LEU A 406 -1.39 -7.69 14.88
N VAL A 407 -2.31 -8.21 15.70
CA VAL A 407 -3.49 -8.94 15.22
C VAL A 407 -4.30 -8.07 14.28
N ARG A 408 -4.64 -6.84 14.68
CA ARG A 408 -5.37 -5.89 13.82
C ARG A 408 -4.60 -5.60 12.53
N ALA A 409 -3.29 -5.37 12.62
CA ALA A 409 -2.45 -5.15 11.45
C ALA A 409 -2.48 -6.36 10.50
N ALA A 410 -2.38 -7.59 11.01
CA ALA A 410 -2.50 -8.81 10.22
C ALA A 410 -3.87 -8.98 9.58
N GLN A 411 -4.95 -8.76 10.33
CA GLN A 411 -6.32 -8.81 9.80
C GLN A 411 -6.50 -7.80 8.65
N MET A 412 -6.03 -6.56 8.85
CA MET A 412 -6.09 -5.52 7.83
C MET A 412 -5.24 -5.86 6.60
N ASN A 413 -4.03 -6.41 6.79
CA ASN A 413 -3.16 -6.88 5.71
C ASN A 413 -3.86 -7.95 4.87
N LEU A 414 -4.45 -8.95 5.52
CA LEU A 414 -5.16 -10.04 4.85
C LEU A 414 -6.42 -9.56 4.12
N ALA A 415 -7.20 -8.66 4.74
CA ALA A 415 -8.39 -8.07 4.13
C ALA A 415 -8.04 -7.27 2.86
N MET A 416 -6.96 -6.47 2.87
CA MET A 416 -6.51 -5.75 1.67
C MET A 416 -6.06 -6.66 0.51
N HIS A 417 -5.70 -7.91 0.81
CA HIS A 417 -5.28 -8.89 -0.20
C HIS A 417 -6.40 -9.85 -0.65
N GLY A 418 -7.60 -9.76 -0.05
CA GLY A 418 -8.78 -10.54 -0.46
C GLY A 418 -9.52 -11.30 0.65
N ASP A 419 -9.07 -11.17 1.91
CA ASP A 419 -9.78 -11.49 3.17
C ASP A 419 -9.76 -12.91 3.78
N GLY A 420 -8.55 -13.48 3.94
CA GLY A 420 -8.27 -14.44 5.03
C GLY A 420 -8.21 -13.85 6.46
N SER A 421 -8.93 -12.76 6.72
CA SER A 421 -8.78 -11.93 7.92
C SER A 421 -9.53 -12.44 9.15
N CYS A 422 -10.54 -13.30 8.97
CA CYS A 422 -11.48 -13.68 10.04
C CYS A 422 -10.89 -14.61 11.11
N ASN A 423 -9.78 -15.27 10.82
CA ASN A 423 -9.19 -16.32 11.67
C ASN A 423 -7.83 -15.90 12.26
N VAL A 424 -7.65 -14.62 12.54
CA VAL A 424 -6.47 -14.09 13.24
C VAL A 424 -6.89 -13.63 14.63
N TYR A 425 -6.27 -14.20 15.67
CA TYR A 425 -6.74 -14.06 17.04
C TYR A 425 -5.70 -13.44 17.97
N HIS A 426 -6.20 -12.67 18.94
CA HIS A 426 -5.40 -12.11 20.01
C HIS A 426 -5.33 -13.10 21.18
N ALA A 427 -4.21 -13.81 21.27
CA ALA A 427 -3.92 -14.77 22.34
C ALA A 427 -2.40 -14.98 22.48
N ASN A 428 -1.97 -15.40 23.67
CA ASN A 428 -0.60 -15.89 23.85
C ASN A 428 -0.54 -17.38 23.52
N SER A 429 0.04 -17.73 22.36
CA SER A 429 0.19 -19.12 21.92
C SER A 429 1.00 -20.01 22.86
N LEU A 430 1.79 -19.42 23.77
CA LEU A 430 2.49 -20.17 24.81
C LEU A 430 1.61 -20.51 26.00
N LEU A 431 0.45 -19.86 26.21
CA LEU A 431 -0.51 -20.28 27.24
C LEU A 431 -1.24 -21.56 26.83
N PRO A 432 -1.77 -22.33 27.80
CA PRO A 432 -2.61 -23.48 27.51
C PRO A 432 -3.81 -23.11 26.62
N PRO A 433 -4.16 -23.92 25.59
CA PRO A 433 -5.27 -23.61 24.69
C PRO A 433 -6.63 -23.33 25.36
N GLY A 434 -6.86 -23.95 26.53
CA GLY A 434 -8.08 -23.73 27.32
C GLY A 434 -8.24 -22.28 27.81
N GLU A 435 -7.16 -21.51 27.93
CA GLU A 435 -7.20 -20.13 28.42
C GLU A 435 -7.45 -19.09 27.34
N TRP A 436 -7.23 -19.43 26.07
CA TRP A 436 -7.45 -18.49 24.98
C TRP A 436 -8.91 -18.03 24.90
N ILE A 437 -9.83 -18.88 25.36
CA ILE A 437 -11.29 -18.68 25.42
C ILE A 437 -11.67 -17.53 26.38
N ALA A 438 -10.85 -17.23 27.40
CA ALA A 438 -11.15 -16.19 28.37
C ALA A 438 -11.06 -14.75 27.80
N ASN A 439 -10.38 -14.57 26.65
CA ASN A 439 -10.05 -13.26 26.09
C ASN A 439 -10.97 -12.80 24.93
N LYS A 440 -12.14 -13.44 24.73
CA LYS A 440 -13.20 -13.00 23.78
C LYS A 440 -12.83 -12.99 22.28
N SER A 441 -11.87 -13.81 21.84
CA SER A 441 -11.67 -14.04 20.40
C SER A 441 -12.65 -15.12 19.91
N GLU A 442 -13.86 -14.71 19.50
CA GLU A 442 -14.86 -15.61 18.92
C GLU A 442 -14.26 -16.40 17.74
N GLY A 443 -14.38 -17.73 17.75
CA GLY A 443 -13.83 -18.60 16.69
C GLY A 443 -12.50 -19.26 17.02
N ILE A 444 -11.78 -18.83 18.08
CA ILE A 444 -10.48 -19.42 18.46
C ILE A 444 -10.58 -20.89 18.85
N GLU A 445 -11.76 -21.40 19.22
CA GLU A 445 -12.02 -22.82 19.50
C GLU A 445 -11.77 -23.74 18.28
N LYS A 446 -11.66 -23.15 17.08
CA LYS A 446 -11.26 -23.84 15.84
C LYS A 446 -9.76 -24.14 15.79
N VAL A 447 -8.95 -23.44 16.59
CA VAL A 447 -7.52 -23.70 16.74
C VAL A 447 -7.33 -24.80 17.78
N LYS A 448 -6.97 -25.99 17.29
CA LYS A 448 -6.74 -27.17 18.12
C LYS A 448 -5.32 -27.68 17.90
N LEU A 449 -4.73 -28.22 18.96
CA LEU A 449 -3.49 -28.99 18.86
C LEU A 449 -3.69 -30.19 17.91
N GLU A 450 -2.61 -30.64 17.29
CA GLU A 450 -2.54 -31.74 16.33
C GLU A 450 -3.53 -31.64 15.15
N SER A 451 -3.95 -30.42 14.78
CA SER A 451 -5.02 -30.22 13.78
C SER A 451 -4.56 -29.56 12.48
N PHE A 452 -3.32 -29.08 12.42
CA PHE A 452 -2.81 -28.31 11.28
C PHE A 452 -1.94 -29.15 10.34
N ASP A 453 -2.12 -28.97 9.04
CA ASP A 453 -1.25 -29.56 8.01
C ASP A 453 0.10 -28.87 7.96
N VAL A 454 0.09 -27.55 8.13
CA VAL A 454 1.26 -26.70 7.98
C VAL A 454 1.30 -25.67 9.10
N VAL A 455 2.47 -25.52 9.71
CA VAL A 455 2.74 -24.45 10.68
C VAL A 455 3.91 -23.61 10.18
N PHE A 456 3.68 -22.31 10.01
CA PHE A 456 4.73 -21.33 9.77
C PHE A 456 4.99 -20.55 11.05
N ALA A 457 6.24 -20.18 11.34
CA ALA A 457 6.50 -19.33 12.50
C ALA A 457 7.79 -18.50 12.33
N ASN A 458 7.75 -17.27 12.85
CA ASN A 458 8.95 -16.52 13.20
C ASN A 458 8.79 -16.04 14.66
N PRO A 459 9.11 -16.90 15.64
CA PRO A 459 8.98 -16.57 17.05
C PRO A 459 9.83 -15.35 17.44
N PRO A 460 9.48 -14.64 18.52
CA PRO A 460 10.36 -13.60 19.05
C PRO A 460 11.68 -14.21 19.54
N PHE A 461 12.80 -13.58 19.20
CA PHE A 461 14.15 -13.98 19.63
C PHE A 461 14.97 -12.77 20.11
N GLY A 462 15.83 -12.96 21.12
CA GLY A 462 16.70 -11.90 21.63
C GLY A 462 17.27 -12.21 23.01
N SER A 463 18.48 -11.72 23.31
CA SER A 463 19.23 -12.09 24.52
C SER A 463 18.55 -11.75 25.85
N ASN A 464 17.55 -10.86 25.84
CA ASN A 464 16.85 -10.38 27.03
C ASN A 464 15.38 -10.85 27.10
N LEU A 465 14.95 -11.73 26.19
CA LEU A 465 13.59 -12.27 26.18
C LEU A 465 13.63 -13.66 26.83
N MET A 466 13.22 -13.74 28.08
CA MET A 466 13.16 -14.97 28.86
C MET A 466 11.75 -15.17 29.39
N ILE A 467 11.22 -16.39 29.27
CA ILE A 467 9.97 -16.80 29.90
C ILE A 467 10.34 -17.51 31.20
N ASP A 468 9.91 -16.95 32.32
CA ASP A 468 10.14 -17.46 33.68
C ASP A 468 8.84 -17.75 34.45
N ASP A 469 7.69 -17.59 33.79
CA ASP A 469 6.37 -17.94 34.33
C ASP A 469 6.23 -19.47 34.45
N PRO A 470 6.18 -20.03 35.68
CA PRO A 470 6.05 -21.48 35.87
C PRO A 470 4.80 -22.04 35.20
N TYR A 471 3.72 -21.26 35.14
CA TYR A 471 2.47 -21.70 34.53
C TYR A 471 2.63 -21.94 33.02
N ILE A 472 3.45 -21.12 32.36
CA ILE A 472 3.80 -21.33 30.95
C ILE A 472 4.77 -22.51 30.83
N LEU A 473 5.77 -22.59 31.70
CA LEU A 473 6.83 -23.58 31.60
C LEU A 473 6.35 -25.03 31.85
N ASP A 474 5.49 -25.25 32.84
CA ASP A 474 5.08 -26.59 33.28
C ASP A 474 4.36 -27.44 32.21
N GLN A 475 3.87 -26.81 31.14
CA GLN A 475 3.20 -27.52 30.05
C GLN A 475 4.17 -28.04 28.98
N PHE A 476 5.43 -27.60 28.97
CA PHE A 476 6.40 -27.97 27.94
C PHE A 476 7.36 -29.03 28.47
N GLU A 477 7.47 -30.16 27.77
CA GLU A 477 8.39 -31.25 28.09
C GLU A 477 9.84 -30.77 28.12
N MET A 478 10.20 -29.82 27.24
CA MET A 478 11.53 -29.23 27.18
C MET A 478 11.98 -28.54 28.47
N THR A 479 11.08 -28.25 29.40
CA THR A 479 11.45 -27.69 30.71
C THR A 479 12.09 -28.72 31.64
N THR A 480 11.69 -29.99 31.52
CA THR A 480 12.14 -31.08 32.41
C THR A 480 13.06 -32.07 31.70
N ALA A 481 13.03 -32.12 30.38
CA ALA A 481 13.80 -33.07 29.60
C ALA A 481 15.32 -32.94 29.84
N GLU A 482 15.92 -34.10 30.18
CA GLU A 482 17.35 -34.32 30.50
C GLU A 482 17.95 -33.40 31.58
N ALA A 483 17.11 -32.70 32.37
CA ALA A 483 17.54 -31.83 33.45
C ALA A 483 17.33 -32.48 34.82
N LYS A 484 18.29 -32.32 35.74
CA LYS A 484 18.14 -32.80 37.14
C LYS A 484 17.03 -32.05 37.91
N ALA A 485 16.65 -30.87 37.43
CA ALA A 485 15.57 -30.04 37.95
C ALA A 485 14.93 -29.28 36.78
N ALA A 486 13.64 -28.97 36.89
CA ALA A 486 12.92 -28.17 35.88
C ALA A 486 13.63 -26.82 35.66
N ARG A 487 13.75 -26.41 34.40
CA ARG A 487 14.36 -25.13 34.04
C ARG A 487 13.43 -24.00 34.50
N SER A 488 13.95 -23.08 35.31
CA SER A 488 13.18 -21.93 35.82
C SER A 488 13.00 -20.80 34.78
N SER A 489 13.69 -20.88 33.64
CA SER A 489 13.54 -19.92 32.56
C SER A 489 14.01 -20.49 31.22
N LEU A 490 13.29 -20.17 30.14
CA LEU A 490 13.63 -20.54 28.76
C LEU A 490 13.38 -19.38 27.79
N ALA A 491 14.19 -19.33 26.74
CA ALA A 491 13.99 -18.39 25.65
C ALA A 491 12.72 -18.74 24.85
N PRO A 492 11.88 -17.76 24.45
CA PRO A 492 10.62 -18.01 23.74
C PRO A 492 10.79 -18.85 22.49
N GLU A 493 11.82 -18.60 21.68
CA GLU A 493 12.04 -19.30 20.41
C GLU A 493 12.22 -20.81 20.58
N ARG A 494 12.64 -21.28 21.76
CA ARG A 494 12.73 -22.71 22.08
C ARG A 494 11.36 -23.30 22.39
N LEU A 495 10.58 -22.62 23.22
CA LEU A 495 9.20 -23.04 23.54
C LEU A 495 8.32 -23.06 22.29
N PHE A 496 8.54 -22.13 21.36
CA PHE A 496 7.82 -22.12 20.09
C PHE A 496 8.15 -23.30 19.18
N VAL A 497 9.33 -23.93 19.28
CA VAL A 497 9.60 -25.17 18.52
C VAL A 497 8.64 -26.27 18.97
N GLU A 498 8.58 -26.51 20.28
CA GLU A 498 7.67 -27.51 20.86
C GLU A 498 6.22 -27.15 20.60
N ARG A 499 5.84 -25.87 20.78
CA ARG A 499 4.47 -25.44 20.47
C ARG A 499 4.09 -25.66 19.00
N CYS A 500 5.00 -25.42 18.05
CA CYS A 500 4.72 -25.69 16.64
C CYS A 500 4.53 -27.20 16.38
N LEU A 501 5.27 -28.05 17.09
CA LEU A 501 5.09 -29.51 17.07
C LEU A 501 3.71 -29.89 17.64
N ASP A 502 3.29 -29.29 18.75
CA ASP A 502 1.96 -29.54 19.33
C ASP A 502 0.82 -29.19 18.37
N PHE A 503 0.98 -28.17 17.54
CA PHE A 503 -0.07 -27.74 16.60
C PHE A 503 -0.16 -28.60 15.35
N VAL A 504 1.00 -29.05 14.83
CA VAL A 504 1.06 -29.79 13.57
C VAL A 504 0.56 -31.21 13.78
N LYS A 505 -0.21 -31.72 12.83
CA LYS A 505 -0.65 -33.12 12.86
C LYS A 505 0.48 -34.06 12.41
N PRO A 506 0.43 -35.36 12.74
CA PRO A 506 1.36 -36.34 12.21
C PRO A 506 1.46 -36.28 10.67
N GLY A 507 2.69 -36.14 10.16
CA GLY A 507 2.97 -35.99 8.72
C GLY A 507 2.74 -34.59 8.15
N GLY A 508 2.36 -33.60 8.96
CA GLY A 508 2.37 -32.19 8.58
C GLY A 508 3.79 -31.62 8.45
N ARG A 509 3.90 -30.36 8.00
CA ARG A 509 5.20 -29.69 7.84
C ARG A 509 5.26 -28.43 8.70
N ILE A 510 6.43 -28.18 9.27
CA ILE A 510 6.74 -26.93 9.96
C ILE A 510 7.81 -26.18 9.15
N ALA A 511 7.64 -24.88 8.99
CA ALA A 511 8.72 -23.99 8.56
C ALA A 511 8.86 -22.85 9.59
N ILE A 512 9.99 -22.85 10.30
CA ILE A 512 10.24 -21.96 11.42
C ILE A 512 11.56 -21.19 11.23
N VAL A 513 11.54 -19.89 11.50
CA VAL A 513 12.73 -19.04 11.51
C VAL A 513 13.32 -19.08 12.92
N LEU A 514 14.59 -19.45 13.02
CA LEU A 514 15.30 -19.62 14.30
C LEU A 514 16.71 -18.99 14.23
N PRO A 515 17.25 -18.53 15.37
CA PRO A 515 18.66 -18.14 15.44
C PRO A 515 19.59 -19.34 15.24
N ASP A 516 20.70 -19.13 14.53
CA ASP A 516 21.69 -20.17 14.20
C ASP A 516 22.26 -20.88 15.44
N SER A 517 22.29 -20.20 16.59
CA SER A 517 22.73 -20.76 17.87
C SER A 517 21.95 -22.01 18.29
N ILE A 518 20.69 -22.17 17.86
CA ILE A 518 19.89 -23.36 18.14
C ILE A 518 20.42 -24.58 17.40
N LEU A 519 21.00 -24.41 16.21
CA LEU A 519 21.55 -25.51 15.43
C LEU A 519 22.99 -25.86 15.82
N SER A 520 23.75 -24.87 16.33
CA SER A 520 25.19 -25.00 16.56
C SER A 520 25.61 -25.28 18.00
N THR A 521 24.78 -24.96 19.01
CA THR A 521 25.18 -25.14 20.41
C THR A 521 24.84 -26.51 20.99
N ALA A 522 25.74 -27.05 21.83
CA ALA A 522 25.52 -28.32 22.54
C ALA A 522 24.30 -28.28 23.47
N PHE A 523 23.95 -27.10 23.98
CA PHE A 523 22.77 -26.86 24.84
C PHE A 523 21.44 -27.06 24.10
N SER A 524 21.45 -27.03 22.77
CA SER A 524 20.27 -27.24 21.92
C SER A 524 20.21 -28.67 21.33
N SER A 525 20.89 -29.65 21.92
CA SER A 525 20.65 -31.07 21.59
C SER A 525 19.17 -31.42 21.73
N LEU A 526 18.52 -30.95 22.79
CA LEU A 526 17.13 -31.27 23.11
C LEU A 526 16.15 -30.87 21.99
N VAL A 527 16.31 -29.68 21.43
CA VAL A 527 15.48 -29.13 20.35
C VAL A 527 15.64 -29.94 19.03
N ARG A 528 16.73 -30.69 18.87
CA ARG A 528 17.01 -31.49 17.66
C ARG A 528 16.53 -32.94 17.75
N TYR A 529 16.17 -33.42 18.95
CA TYR A 529 15.79 -34.81 19.20
C TYR A 529 14.34 -34.98 19.69
N THR A 530 13.62 -33.90 20.01
CA THR A 530 12.14 -33.83 19.95
C THR A 530 11.68 -33.69 18.52
#